data_AF-A0A6G3S6P4-F1
#
_entry.id   AF-A0A6G3S6P4-F1
#
_cell.length_a   1.000
_cell.length_b   1.000
_cell.length_c   1.000
_cell.angle_alpha   90.00
_cell.angle_beta   90.00
_cell.angle_gamma   90.00
#
_symmetry.space_group_name_H-M   'P 1'
#
loop_
_entity.id
_entity.type
_entity.pdbx_description
1 polymer ?
#
loop_
_entity_poly.entity_id
_entity_poly.type
_entity_poly.pdbx_seq_one_letter_code
_entity_poly.pdbx_strand_id
1 'polypeptide(L)'
;ATPARELVTAGRPGRSLRLEVEGAGGGEWLIALDSPAAAGSADREVAHVALDGVEFCRLAAGHVSPDEAAAGQVGDREAIRDVLSATAALSRM
;
A
#
# COMPACT_ATOMS: atom_id res chain seq x y z
N ALA A 1 -14.30 11.21 -12.54
CA ALA A 1 -14.28 10.37 -11.33
C ALA A 1 -14.08 8.93 -11.77
N THR A 2 -13.12 8.21 -11.19
CA THR A 2 -13.02 6.75 -11.34
C THR A 2 -14.28 6.13 -10.71
N PRO A 3 -14.85 5.05 -11.29
CA PRO A 3 -16.00 4.39 -10.70
C PRO A 3 -15.67 3.88 -9.29
N ALA A 4 -16.65 3.95 -8.38
CA ALA A 4 -16.51 3.39 -7.05
C ALA A 4 -16.21 1.88 -7.17
N ARG A 5 -15.13 1.43 -6.51
CA ARG A 5 -14.83 0.00 -6.45
C ARG A 5 -15.81 -0.71 -5.53
N GLU A 6 -16.13 -1.95 -5.88
CA GLU A 6 -17.05 -2.81 -5.13
C GLU A 6 -16.37 -3.29 -3.84
N LEU A 7 -17.09 -3.18 -2.72
CA LEU A 7 -16.58 -3.66 -1.43
C LEU A 7 -16.73 -5.18 -1.34
N VAL A 8 -15.69 -5.85 -0.84
CA VAL A 8 -15.76 -7.30 -0.59
C VAL A 8 -16.24 -7.61 0.83
N THR A 9 -16.90 -8.76 1.00
CA THR A 9 -17.31 -9.27 2.31
C THR A 9 -16.11 -9.46 3.24
N ALA A 10 -16.29 -9.19 4.53
CA ALA A 10 -15.25 -9.42 5.54
C ALA A 10 -14.69 -10.85 5.48
N GLY A 11 -13.37 -10.97 5.64
CA GLY A 11 -12.63 -12.24 5.57
C GLY A 11 -12.51 -12.85 4.16
N ARG A 12 -13.16 -12.29 3.14
CA ARG A 12 -12.96 -12.72 1.75
C ARG A 12 -11.75 -12.01 1.15
N PRO A 13 -11.01 -12.68 0.24
CA PRO A 13 -9.92 -12.04 -0.48
C PRO A 13 -10.47 -11.01 -1.47
N GLY A 14 -9.92 -9.80 -1.43
CA GLY A 14 -10.11 -8.74 -2.43
C GLY A 14 -8.80 -8.42 -3.15
N ARG A 15 -8.81 -7.39 -4.01
CA ARG A 15 -7.57 -6.85 -4.60
C ARG A 15 -6.63 -6.45 -3.47
N SER A 16 -5.36 -6.83 -3.63
CA SER A 16 -4.33 -6.58 -2.63
C SER A 16 -3.14 -5.87 -3.27
N LEU A 17 -2.54 -4.95 -2.53
CA LEU A 17 -1.23 -4.41 -2.84
C LEU A 17 -0.20 -5.08 -1.93
N ARG A 18 0.89 -5.57 -2.52
CA ARG A 18 2.07 -5.99 -1.75
C ARG A 18 2.92 -4.77 -1.43
N LEU A 19 3.14 -4.55 -0.13
CA LEU A 19 4.09 -3.57 0.38
C LEU A 19 5.29 -4.34 0.90
N GLU A 20 6.46 -4.09 0.33
CA GLU A 20 7.74 -4.58 0.82
C GLU A 20 8.51 -3.40 1.43
N VAL A 21 8.98 -3.58 2.66
CA VAL A 21 9.93 -2.64 3.29
C VAL A 21 11.24 -3.39 3.44
N GLU A 22 12.28 -2.92 2.76
CA GLU A 22 13.60 -3.53 2.73
C GLU A 22 14.46 -3.09 3.94
N GLY A 23 15.47 -3.90 4.24
CA GLY A 23 16.48 -3.61 5.27
C GLY A 23 16.21 -4.27 6.62
N ALA A 24 17.00 -3.86 7.63
CA ALA A 24 16.94 -4.46 8.96
C ALA A 24 15.62 -4.09 9.67
N GLY A 25 14.80 -5.09 9.97
CA GLY A 25 13.46 -4.89 10.52
C GLY A 25 12.37 -4.63 9.47
N GLY A 26 12.72 -4.80 8.19
CA GLY A 26 11.77 -4.82 7.08
C GLY A 26 10.83 -6.02 7.07
N GLY A 27 10.01 -6.11 6.04
CA GLY A 27 9.02 -7.18 5.89
C GLY A 27 8.15 -7.02 4.65
N GLU A 28 7.24 -7.97 4.48
CA GLU A 28 6.25 -7.97 3.40
C GLU A 28 4.84 -7.99 4.01
N TRP A 29 3.95 -7.15 3.49
CA TRP A 29 2.56 -7.09 3.88
C TRP A 29 1.65 -7.08 2.66
N LEU A 30 0.51 -7.78 2.75
CA LEU A 30 -0.57 -7.72 1.78
C LEU A 30 -1.67 -6.79 2.31
N ILE A 31 -1.81 -5.62 1.70
CA ILE A 31 -2.80 -4.61 2.07
C ILE A 31 -4.05 -4.81 1.22
N ALA A 32 -5.17 -5.14 1.86
CA ALA A 32 -6.44 -5.29 1.17
C ALA A 32 -7.01 -3.91 0.79
N LEU A 33 -7.41 -3.75 -0.48
CA LEU A 33 -7.82 -2.46 -1.05
C LEU A 33 -9.35 -2.28 -1.10
N ASP A 34 -10.09 -3.37 -1.15
CA ASP A 34 -11.53 -3.34 -1.43
C ASP A 34 -12.38 -3.35 -0.14
N SER A 35 -11.81 -3.54 1.05
CA SER A 35 -12.51 -3.37 2.34
C SER A 35 -11.51 -3.46 3.51
N PRO A 36 -11.68 -2.69 4.60
CA PRO A 36 -10.80 -2.77 5.78
C PRO A 36 -10.81 -4.13 6.48
N ALA A 37 -11.90 -4.90 6.34
CA ALA A 37 -12.06 -6.22 6.94
C ALA A 37 -11.78 -7.37 5.95
N ALA A 38 -11.32 -7.05 4.73
CA ALA A 38 -10.95 -8.05 3.74
C ALA A 38 -9.63 -8.75 4.09
N ALA A 39 -9.45 -9.97 3.58
CA ALA A 39 -8.19 -10.68 3.71
C ALA A 39 -7.22 -10.23 2.60
N GLY A 40 -5.99 -9.86 2.97
CA GLY A 40 -4.91 -9.70 2.01
C GLY A 40 -4.61 -11.03 1.30
N SER A 41 -4.34 -10.98 -0.01
CA SER A 41 -4.19 -12.18 -0.84
C SER A 41 -3.17 -11.97 -1.97
N ALA A 42 -2.13 -12.80 -1.99
CA ALA A 42 -1.15 -12.83 -3.07
C ALA A 42 -1.77 -13.25 -4.41
N ASP A 43 -2.77 -14.14 -4.39
CA ASP A 43 -3.51 -14.57 -5.59
C ASP A 43 -4.31 -13.42 -6.23
N ARG A 44 -4.54 -12.33 -5.50
CA ARG A 44 -5.28 -11.13 -5.93
C ARG A 44 -4.41 -9.88 -5.89
N GLU A 45 -3.10 -10.06 -5.96
CA GLU A 45 -2.15 -8.96 -6.03
C GLU A 45 -2.33 -8.16 -7.33
N VAL A 46 -2.51 -6.85 -7.20
CA VAL A 46 -2.67 -5.94 -8.35
C VAL A 46 -1.51 -4.96 -8.47
N ALA A 47 -0.72 -4.80 -7.42
CA ALA A 47 0.43 -3.92 -7.38
C ALA A 47 1.43 -4.37 -6.32
N HIS A 48 2.70 -4.07 -6.56
CA HIS A 48 3.79 -4.22 -5.61
C HIS A 48 4.59 -2.91 -5.54
N VAL A 49 4.83 -2.43 -4.34
CA VAL A 49 5.78 -1.35 -4.06
C VAL A 49 6.79 -1.79 -3.02
N ALA A 50 8.07 -1.53 -3.31
CA ALA A 50 9.17 -1.71 -2.37
C ALA A 50 9.67 -0.34 -1.90
N LEU A 51 10.14 -0.26 -0.66
CA LEU A 51 10.67 0.94 -0.03
C LEU A 51 11.82 0.55 0.90
N ASP A 52 12.86 1.36 0.99
CA ASP A 52 13.82 1.18 2.09
C ASP A 52 13.17 1.60 3.43
N GLY A 53 13.62 1.00 4.55
CA GLY A 53 13.03 1.30 5.87
C GLY A 53 13.09 2.79 6.28
N VAL A 54 14.11 3.54 5.86
CA VAL A 54 14.23 4.99 6.15
C VAL A 54 13.27 5.78 5.29
N GLU A 55 13.12 5.43 4.01
CA GLU A 55 12.15 6.02 3.11
C GLU A 55 10.71 5.79 3.58
N PHE A 56 10.36 4.56 3.95
CA PHE A 56 9.07 4.25 4.55
C PHE A 56 8.81 5.11 5.80
N CYS A 57 9.77 5.21 6.71
CA CYS A 57 9.63 6.03 7.92
C CYS A 57 9.45 7.52 7.59
N ARG A 58 10.21 8.07 6.63
CA ARG A 58 10.06 9.47 6.19
C ARG A 58 8.69 9.71 5.56
N LEU A 59 8.20 8.78 4.73
CA LEU A 59 6.86 8.85 4.15
C LEU A 59 5.79 8.83 5.25
N ALA A 60 5.85 7.87 6.17
CA ALA A 60 4.90 7.74 7.28
C ALA A 60 4.92 8.97 8.22
N ALA A 61 6.07 9.63 8.36
CA ALA A 61 6.22 10.88 9.09
C ALA A 61 5.79 12.13 8.28
N GLY A 62 5.33 11.97 7.04
CA GLY A 62 4.93 13.08 6.16
C GLY A 62 6.09 13.96 5.70
N HIS A 63 7.33 13.45 5.74
CA HIS A 63 8.54 14.19 5.37
C HIS A 63 8.88 14.07 3.87
N VAL A 64 8.30 13.11 3.17
CA VAL A 64 8.48 12.87 1.73
C VAL A 64 7.10 12.65 1.12
N SER A 65 6.88 13.13 -0.10
CA SER A 65 5.61 12.92 -0.80
C SER A 65 5.48 11.50 -1.38
N PRO A 66 4.26 10.97 -1.57
CA PRO A 66 4.03 9.67 -2.21
C PRO A 66 4.73 9.50 -3.55
N ASP A 67 4.79 10.55 -4.37
CA ASP A 67 5.43 10.54 -5.69
C ASP A 67 6.97 10.49 -5.60
N GLU A 68 7.55 10.98 -4.50
CA GLU A 68 9.00 11.01 -4.27
C GLU A 68 9.53 9.76 -3.55
N ALA A 69 8.67 9.04 -2.82
CA ALA A 69 9.08 7.91 -1.99
C ALA A 69 9.26 6.59 -2.76
N ALA A 70 9.08 6.51 -4.09
CA ALA A 70 8.91 5.21 -4.75
C ALA A 70 10.21 4.49 -5.18
N ALA A 71 10.86 3.75 -4.27
CA ALA A 71 11.94 2.80 -4.58
C ALA A 71 11.43 1.46 -5.17
N GLY A 72 10.93 1.50 -6.41
CA GLY A 72 10.51 0.30 -7.14
C GLY A 72 9.01 0.03 -7.01
N GLN A 73 8.31 0.12 -8.14
CA GLN A 73 6.86 -0.03 -8.19
C GLN A 73 6.44 -0.74 -9.49
N VAL A 74 5.45 -1.63 -9.38
CA VAL A 74 4.89 -2.36 -10.52
C VAL A 74 3.40 -2.61 -10.31
N GLY A 75 2.62 -2.57 -11.41
CA GLY A 75 1.19 -2.85 -11.40
C GLY A 75 0.32 -1.59 -11.36
N ASP A 76 -0.81 -1.68 -10.67
CA ASP A 76 -1.84 -0.63 -10.59
C ASP A 76 -1.33 0.63 -9.88
N ARG A 77 -1.04 1.67 -10.67
CA ARG A 77 -0.50 2.96 -10.18
C ARG A 77 -1.48 3.71 -9.27
N GLU A 78 -2.79 3.54 -9.47
CA GLU A 78 -3.80 4.18 -8.61
C GLU A 78 -3.74 3.53 -7.23
N ALA A 79 -3.69 2.19 -7.17
CA ALA A 79 -3.55 1.45 -5.92
C ALA A 79 -2.26 1.81 -5.15
N ILE A 80 -1.14 1.94 -5.87
CA ILE A 80 0.14 2.36 -5.27
C ILE A 80 0.02 3.75 -4.67
N ARG A 81 -0.47 4.71 -5.46
CA ARG A 81 -0.63 6.10 -5.00
C ARG A 81 -1.55 6.21 -3.80
N ASP A 82 -2.65 5.47 -3.79
CA ASP A 82 -3.61 5.48 -2.68
C ASP A 82 -2.99 4.92 -1.39
N VAL A 83 -2.26 3.80 -1.47
CA VAL A 83 -1.55 3.24 -0.31
C VAL A 83 -0.46 4.17 0.19
N LEU A 84 0.39 4.73 -0.67
CA LEU A 84 1.44 5.66 -0.25
C LEU A 84 0.85 6.94 0.36
N SER A 85 -0.27 7.43 -0.18
CA SER A 85 -1.01 8.56 0.38
C SER A 85 -1.61 8.23 1.75
N ALA A 86 -2.14 7.02 1.93
CA ALA A 86 -2.65 6.54 3.22
C ALA A 86 -1.51 6.43 4.25
N THR A 87 -0.34 5.91 3.86
CA THR A 87 0.85 5.88 4.71
C THR A 87 1.29 7.28 5.13
N ALA A 88 1.33 8.25 4.21
CA ALA A 88 1.65 9.65 4.56
C ALA A 88 0.61 10.32 5.47
N ALA A 89 -0.63 9.82 5.49
CA ALA A 89 -1.67 10.33 6.38
C ALA A 89 -1.48 9.92 7.85
N LEU A 90 -0.68 8.88 8.12
CA LEU A 90 -0.38 8.42 9.48
C LEU A 90 0.29 9.50 10.34
N SER A 91 0.99 10.45 9.72
CA SER A 91 1.65 11.56 10.41
C SER A 91 0.70 12.52 11.14
N ARG A 92 -0.61 12.40 10.90
CA ARG A 92 -1.65 13.28 11.45
C ARG A 92 -2.62 12.56 12.40
N MET A 93 -2.33 11.32 12.77
CA MET A 93 -3.13 10.53 13.72
C MET A 93 -2.78 10.84 15.17
#